data_AF-A0A2V8ZQY4-F1
#
_entry.id   AF-A0A2V8ZQY4-F1
#
_cell.length_a   1.000
_cell.length_b   1.000
_cell.length_c   1.000
_cell.angle_alpha   90.00
_cell.angle_beta   90.00
_cell.angle_gamma   90.00
#
_symmetry.space_group_name_H-M   'P 1'
#
loop_
_entity.id
_entity.type
_entity.pdbx_description
1 polymer ?
#
loop_
_entity_poly.entity_id
_entity_poly.type
_entity_poly.pdbx_seq_one_letter_code
_entity_poly.pdbx_strand_id
1 'polypeptide(L)'
;MELYATQLMGVKTYDVKGNYVGRVREFFIEPAEAPNRISHFLLSRGRFQPLVAKHDQVAAISDGKISLNVGEKALEIYQPNESWLAVHKDLLDQQIIDTRGRKVVRVNDLDLAEQRSNGNVELRLTQVDVGLPGAVRRLLQGVVPWNVVRKLQSRFPQRAIRWEFVNLIEPDPLRRVKLRITHEKLEDLHPADLADIMEELSATERQSIIASLDEETAGAVLGELDARLTTQIVEDLDPEKAADILEEMPRDAAADVLADLPK
;
A
#
# COMPACT_ATOMS: atom_id res chain seq x y z
N MET A 1 10.27 10.39 -18.90
CA MET A 1 9.63 11.45 -18.11
C MET A 1 9.14 10.80 -16.84
N GLU A 2 9.49 11.34 -15.68
CA GLU A 2 8.94 10.86 -14.40
C GLU A 2 7.56 11.50 -14.25
N LEU A 3 6.54 10.66 -14.13
CA LEU A 3 5.15 11.06 -13.93
C LEU A 3 4.75 10.71 -12.51
N TYR A 4 4.02 11.58 -11.84
CA TYR A 4 3.49 11.29 -10.51
C TYR A 4 2.03 10.85 -10.62
N ALA A 5 1.62 9.88 -9.80
CA ALA A 5 0.23 9.43 -9.77
C ALA A 5 -0.72 10.61 -9.50
N THR A 6 -0.39 11.49 -8.55
CA THR A 6 -1.19 12.70 -8.25
C THR A 6 -1.33 13.65 -9.44
N GLN A 7 -0.33 13.73 -10.32
CA GLN A 7 -0.39 14.59 -11.52
C GLN A 7 -1.29 14.03 -12.60
N LEU A 8 -1.40 12.70 -12.70
CA LEU A 8 -2.30 12.06 -13.66
C LEU A 8 -3.76 12.06 -13.19
N MET A 9 -4.01 12.23 -11.90
CA MET A 9 -5.37 12.40 -11.37
C MET A 9 -6.02 13.67 -11.92
N GLY A 10 -7.25 13.53 -12.42
CA GLY A 10 -8.01 14.64 -13.00
C GLY A 10 -7.59 15.05 -14.42
N VAL A 11 -6.57 14.40 -15.00
CA VAL A 11 -6.14 14.62 -16.39
C VAL A 11 -7.27 14.31 -17.35
N LYS A 12 -7.41 15.14 -18.39
CA LYS A 12 -8.42 14.97 -19.42
C LYS A 12 -8.03 13.84 -20.38
N THR A 13 -8.97 12.95 -20.66
CA THR A 13 -8.79 11.81 -21.54
C THR A 13 -9.64 11.97 -22.80
N TYR A 14 -9.01 11.70 -23.94
CA TYR A 14 -9.61 11.81 -25.27
C TYR A 14 -9.52 10.49 -26.01
N ASP A 15 -10.56 10.17 -26.79
CA ASP A 15 -10.57 8.97 -27.63
C ASP A 15 -9.70 9.14 -28.90
N VAL A 16 -9.58 8.07 -29.70
CA VAL A 16 -8.80 8.08 -30.96
C VAL A 16 -9.28 9.11 -31.99
N LYS A 17 -10.52 9.59 -31.87
CA LYS A 17 -11.11 10.61 -32.73
C LYS A 17 -10.96 12.03 -32.16
N GLY A 18 -10.33 12.17 -30.99
CA GLY A 18 -10.16 13.43 -30.29
C GLY A 18 -11.40 13.87 -29.48
N ASN A 19 -12.40 13.00 -29.30
CA ASN A 19 -13.57 13.31 -28.48
C ASN A 19 -13.21 13.21 -27.00
N TYR A 20 -13.75 14.12 -26.20
CA TYR A 20 -13.54 14.10 -24.75
C TYR A 20 -14.35 12.99 -24.08
N VAL A 21 -13.66 12.02 -23.49
CA VAL A 21 -14.25 10.86 -22.82
C VAL A 21 -14.50 11.13 -21.34
N GLY A 22 -13.58 11.84 -20.68
CA GLY A 22 -13.70 12.12 -19.25
C GLY A 22 -12.38 12.59 -18.65
N ARG A 23 -12.33 12.61 -17.32
CA ARG A 23 -11.09 12.79 -16.56
C ARG A 23 -10.74 11.55 -15.79
N VAL A 24 -9.46 11.30 -15.61
CA VAL A 24 -9.04 10.19 -14.74
C VAL A 24 -9.47 10.47 -13.31
N ARG A 25 -10.26 9.56 -12.75
CA ARG A 25 -10.74 9.60 -11.36
C ARG A 25 -9.92 8.68 -10.46
N GLU A 26 -9.40 7.59 -11.01
CA GLU A 26 -8.66 6.55 -10.30
C GLU A 26 -7.86 5.74 -11.33
N PHE A 27 -6.78 5.11 -10.90
CA PHE A 27 -6.05 4.10 -11.65
C PHE A 27 -6.02 2.82 -10.84
N PHE A 28 -5.90 1.68 -11.51
CA PHE A 28 -5.83 0.39 -10.84
C PHE A 28 -4.59 -0.38 -11.25
N ILE A 29 -4.07 -1.17 -10.31
CA ILE A 29 -3.09 -2.23 -10.56
C ILE A 29 -3.84 -3.56 -10.43
N GLU A 30 -3.41 -4.54 -11.20
CA GLU A 30 -3.85 -5.92 -11.03
C GLU A 30 -2.64 -6.78 -10.67
N PRO A 31 -2.37 -6.97 -9.36
CA PRO A 31 -1.09 -7.52 -8.91
C PRO A 31 -0.82 -8.96 -9.38
N ALA A 32 -1.88 -9.74 -9.58
CA ALA A 32 -1.80 -11.10 -10.10
C ALA A 32 -1.29 -11.18 -11.55
N GLU A 33 -1.52 -10.13 -12.36
CA GLU A 33 -1.06 -10.09 -13.74
C GLU A 33 0.28 -9.36 -13.87
N ALA A 34 0.40 -8.18 -13.25
CA ALA A 34 1.63 -7.41 -13.22
C ALA A 34 1.67 -6.50 -11.97
N PRO A 35 2.51 -6.81 -10.97
CA PRO A 35 2.48 -6.17 -9.66
C PRO A 35 2.80 -4.68 -9.64
N ASN A 36 3.41 -4.16 -10.70
CA ASN A 36 3.81 -2.75 -10.78
C ASN A 36 3.23 -2.02 -11.99
N ARG A 37 2.31 -2.61 -12.77
CA ARG A 37 1.75 -1.97 -13.96
C ARG A 37 0.38 -1.40 -13.65
N ILE A 38 0.13 -0.16 -14.09
CA ILE A 38 -1.22 0.37 -14.13
C ILE A 38 -2.00 -0.42 -15.19
N SER A 39 -2.99 -1.20 -14.75
CA SER A 39 -3.80 -2.06 -15.62
C SER A 39 -5.00 -1.32 -16.20
N HIS A 40 -5.64 -0.45 -15.40
CA HIS A 40 -6.89 0.20 -15.77
C HIS A 40 -6.95 1.67 -15.34
N PHE A 41 -7.67 2.48 -16.12
CA PHE A 41 -7.89 3.91 -15.91
C PHE A 41 -9.38 4.17 -15.78
N LEU A 42 -9.82 4.64 -14.61
CA LEU A 42 -11.22 5.01 -14.38
C LEU A 42 -11.48 6.42 -14.89
N LEU A 43 -12.31 6.55 -15.90
CA LEU A 43 -12.65 7.80 -16.54
C LEU A 43 -14.04 8.25 -16.09
N SER A 44 -14.14 9.50 -15.61
CA SER A 44 -15.41 10.08 -15.16
C SER A 44 -15.74 11.36 -15.93
N ARG A 45 -17.03 11.54 -16.27
CA ARG A 45 -17.55 12.71 -16.99
C ARG A 45 -18.83 13.18 -16.31
N GLY A 46 -18.73 14.00 -15.27
CA GLY A 46 -19.89 14.58 -14.58
C GLY A 46 -20.88 13.50 -14.10
N ARG A 47 -22.10 13.49 -14.65
CA ARG A 47 -23.18 12.54 -14.30
C ARG A 47 -23.23 11.28 -15.18
N PHE A 48 -22.37 11.16 -16.18
CA PHE A 48 -22.31 9.96 -17.02
C PHE A 48 -21.71 8.79 -16.25
N GLN A 49 -22.08 7.56 -16.63
CA GLN A 49 -21.49 6.35 -16.05
C GLN A 49 -19.97 6.36 -16.25
N PRO A 50 -19.17 6.01 -15.23
CA PRO A 50 -17.73 5.92 -15.38
C PRO A 50 -17.36 4.81 -16.36
N LEU A 51 -16.36 5.11 -17.20
CA LEU A 51 -15.79 4.19 -18.16
C LEU A 51 -14.41 3.73 -17.71
N VAL A 52 -13.96 2.59 -18.20
CA VAL A 52 -12.65 2.03 -17.91
C VAL A 52 -11.89 1.87 -19.22
N ALA A 53 -10.68 2.44 -19.28
CA ALA A 53 -9.71 2.16 -20.32
C ALA A 53 -8.63 1.22 -19.79
N LYS A 54 -8.25 0.23 -20.58
CA LYS A 54 -7.15 -0.71 -20.27
C LYS A 54 -5.80 -0.10 -20.62
N HIS A 55 -4.72 -0.63 -20.05
CA HIS A 55 -3.36 -0.15 -20.28
C HIS A 55 -2.95 -0.20 -21.76
N ASP A 56 -3.41 -1.20 -22.52
CA ASP A 56 -3.16 -1.35 -23.95
C ASP A 56 -4.01 -0.41 -24.82
N GLN A 57 -4.95 0.32 -24.22
CA GLN A 57 -5.78 1.30 -24.91
C GLN A 57 -5.22 2.72 -24.83
N VAL A 58 -4.10 2.92 -24.13
CA VAL A 58 -3.45 4.22 -23.98
C VAL A 58 -2.41 4.43 -25.07
N ALA A 59 -2.64 5.42 -25.95
CA ALA A 59 -1.75 5.74 -27.06
C ALA A 59 -0.60 6.66 -26.63
N ALA A 60 -0.91 7.68 -25.84
CA ALA A 60 0.06 8.68 -25.40
C ALA A 60 -0.40 9.41 -24.14
N ILE A 61 0.57 9.87 -23.35
CA ILE A 61 0.38 10.75 -22.20
C ILE A 61 1.28 11.95 -22.40
N SER A 62 0.68 13.12 -22.63
CA SER A 62 1.43 14.36 -22.89
C SER A 62 0.58 15.58 -22.59
N ASP A 63 1.21 16.69 -22.20
CA ASP A 63 0.56 18.00 -22.03
C ASP A 63 -0.69 17.98 -21.11
N GLY A 64 -0.65 17.19 -20.03
CA GLY A 64 -1.79 17.05 -19.12
C GLY A 64 -3.03 16.45 -19.78
N LYS A 65 -2.82 15.59 -20.79
CA LYS A 65 -3.85 14.84 -21.51
C LYS A 65 -3.43 13.37 -21.67
N ILE A 66 -4.42 12.50 -21.64
CA ILE A 66 -4.28 11.09 -22.04
C ILE A 66 -5.03 10.92 -23.36
N SER A 67 -4.36 10.35 -24.35
CA SER A 67 -4.95 10.00 -25.64
C SER A 67 -5.08 8.49 -25.73
N LEU A 68 -6.27 8.02 -26.07
CA LEU A 68 -6.57 6.61 -26.27
C LEU A 68 -6.41 6.25 -27.76
N ASN A 69 -6.05 5.00 -28.04
CA ASN A 69 -6.01 4.44 -29.40
C ASN A 69 -7.36 3.84 -29.84
N VAL A 70 -8.37 3.83 -28.96
CA VAL A 70 -9.73 3.36 -29.22
C VAL A 70 -10.77 4.47 -29.12
N GLY A 71 -11.97 4.22 -29.68
CA GLY A 71 -13.15 5.08 -29.50
C GLY A 71 -13.90 4.79 -28.19
N GLU A 72 -14.71 5.75 -27.71
CA GLU A 72 -15.49 5.62 -26.45
C GLU A 72 -16.32 4.32 -26.36
N LYS A 73 -16.85 3.83 -27.50
CA LYS A 73 -17.67 2.60 -27.54
C LYS A 73 -16.91 1.31 -27.23
N ALA A 74 -15.58 1.32 -27.31
CA ALA A 74 -14.74 0.17 -27.00
C ALA A 74 -14.30 0.15 -25.53
N LEU A 75 -14.67 1.17 -24.75
CA LEU A 75 -14.40 1.24 -23.33
C LEU A 75 -15.45 0.46 -22.55
N GLU A 76 -15.02 -0.12 -21.44
CA GLU A 76 -15.89 -0.89 -20.57
C GLU A 76 -16.58 0.02 -19.54
N ILE A 77 -17.77 -0.35 -19.10
CA ILE A 77 -18.43 0.34 -17.98
C ILE A 77 -17.76 -0.12 -16.68
N TYR A 78 -17.45 0.80 -15.78
CA TYR A 78 -16.84 0.46 -14.51
C TYR A 78 -17.73 -0.47 -13.68
N GLN A 79 -17.16 -1.61 -13.29
CA GLN A 79 -17.70 -2.50 -12.28
C GLN A 79 -16.66 -2.67 -11.16
N PRO A 80 -17.08 -2.67 -9.89
CA PRO A 80 -16.16 -2.97 -8.79
C PRO A 80 -15.50 -4.33 -8.99
N ASN A 81 -14.19 -4.40 -8.81
CA ASN A 81 -13.41 -5.62 -8.91
C ASN A 81 -12.48 -5.72 -7.70
N GLU A 82 -12.56 -6.84 -6.99
CA GLU A 82 -11.78 -7.10 -5.77
C GLU A 82 -10.31 -7.43 -6.07
N SER A 83 -10.00 -7.90 -7.27
CA SER A 83 -8.63 -8.16 -7.72
C SER A 83 -7.87 -6.87 -8.05
N TRP A 84 -8.57 -5.74 -8.20
CA TRP A 84 -7.97 -4.47 -8.54
C TRP A 84 -7.59 -3.68 -7.29
N LEU A 85 -6.37 -3.17 -7.30
CA LEU A 85 -5.84 -2.30 -6.27
C LEU A 85 -5.90 -0.85 -6.75
N ALA A 86 -6.72 -0.03 -6.09
CA ALA A 86 -6.93 1.36 -6.48
C ALA A 86 -5.75 2.22 -6.03
N VAL A 87 -5.10 2.92 -6.96
CA VAL A 87 -3.87 3.67 -6.66
C VAL A 87 -4.12 4.80 -5.68
N HIS A 88 -5.12 5.63 -5.92
CA HIS A 88 -5.40 6.76 -5.04
C HIS A 88 -6.09 6.32 -3.75
N LYS A 89 -7.09 5.45 -3.82
CA LYS A 89 -7.82 5.00 -2.63
C LYS A 89 -7.00 4.05 -1.73
N ASP A 90 -6.32 3.08 -2.33
CA ASP A 90 -5.72 1.95 -1.61
C ASP A 90 -4.18 2.07 -1.49
N LEU A 91 -3.50 3.02 -2.16
CA LEU A 91 -2.03 3.21 -2.03
C LEU A 91 -1.64 4.58 -1.52
N LEU A 92 -2.14 5.65 -2.17
CA LEU A 92 -1.84 7.01 -1.73
C LEU A 92 -2.38 7.21 -0.32
N ASP A 93 -1.62 7.95 0.50
CA ASP A 93 -2.02 8.25 1.86
C ASP A 93 -2.18 7.01 2.77
N GLN A 94 -1.66 5.84 2.36
CA GLN A 94 -1.67 4.63 3.18
C GLN A 94 -0.35 4.41 3.93
N GLN A 95 -0.40 3.59 4.98
CA GLN A 95 0.79 3.11 5.68
C GLN A 95 1.36 1.89 4.96
N ILE A 96 2.68 1.90 4.76
CA ILE A 96 3.43 0.84 4.09
C ILE A 96 4.66 0.48 4.90
N ILE A 97 5.10 -0.77 4.75
CA ILE A 97 6.33 -1.25 5.37
C ILE A 97 7.47 -1.07 4.37
N ASP A 98 8.48 -0.29 4.78
CA ASP A 98 9.76 -0.21 4.10
C ASP A 98 10.61 -1.42 4.52
N THR A 99 10.64 -2.47 3.71
CA THR A 99 11.40 -3.69 4.06
C THR A 99 12.90 -3.46 4.17
N ARG A 100 13.49 -2.48 3.45
CA ARG A 100 14.92 -2.15 3.59
C ARG A 100 15.20 -1.23 4.76
N GLY A 101 14.31 -0.26 4.98
CA GLY A 101 14.41 0.72 6.05
C GLY A 101 13.83 0.28 7.39
N ARG A 102 13.18 -0.89 7.43
CA ARG A 102 12.61 -1.58 8.59
C ARG A 102 11.72 -0.68 9.44
N LYS A 103 10.70 -0.09 8.81
CA LYS A 103 9.82 0.88 9.46
C LYS A 103 8.51 1.07 8.71
N VAL A 104 7.54 1.68 9.39
CA VAL A 104 6.26 2.05 8.80
C VAL A 104 6.31 3.49 8.32
N VAL A 105 5.97 3.70 7.05
CA VAL A 105 5.95 5.04 6.44
C VAL A 105 4.64 5.26 5.71
N ARG A 106 4.27 6.53 5.55
CA ARG A 106 3.07 6.91 4.81
C ARG A 106 3.42 7.24 3.37
N VAL A 107 2.66 6.71 2.42
CA VAL A 107 2.78 7.08 1.00
C VAL A 107 2.26 8.50 0.80
N ASN A 108 3.10 9.35 0.23
CA ASN A 108 2.74 10.70 -0.18
C ASN A 108 2.43 10.75 -1.68
N ASP A 109 3.25 10.09 -2.50
CA ASP A 109 3.04 9.99 -3.94
C ASP A 109 3.66 8.70 -4.51
N LEU A 110 3.41 8.45 -5.79
CA LEU A 110 3.90 7.28 -6.52
C LEU A 110 4.51 7.71 -7.86
N ASP A 111 5.73 7.25 -8.10
CA ASP A 111 6.49 7.53 -9.30
C ASP A 111 6.19 6.50 -10.38
N LEU A 112 5.74 7.01 -11.51
CA LEU A 112 5.36 6.26 -12.70
C LEU A 112 6.37 6.51 -13.81
N ALA A 113 6.88 5.41 -14.37
CA ALA A 113 7.65 5.42 -15.59
C ALA A 113 6.77 5.03 -16.78
N GLU A 114 6.87 5.81 -17.84
CA GLU A 114 6.32 5.46 -19.15
C GLU A 114 7.21 4.40 -19.82
N GLN A 115 6.60 3.27 -20.19
CA GLN A 115 7.22 2.27 -21.04
C GLN A 115 6.40 2.12 -22.32
N ARG A 116 7.08 2.19 -23.47
CA ARG A 116 6.43 2.00 -24.76
C ARG A 116 6.48 0.53 -25.15
N SER A 117 5.30 -0.06 -25.31
CA SER A 117 5.12 -1.47 -25.71
C SER A 117 4.13 -1.52 -26.87
N ASN A 118 4.54 -2.10 -27.99
CA ASN A 118 3.68 -2.31 -29.17
C ASN A 118 2.94 -1.06 -29.68
N GLY A 119 3.55 0.12 -29.56
CA GLY A 119 2.93 1.39 -29.98
C GLY A 119 2.00 2.04 -28.94
N ASN A 120 1.80 1.39 -27.80
CA ASN A 120 1.02 1.87 -26.66
C ASN A 120 1.95 2.34 -25.53
N VAL A 121 1.37 3.13 -24.63
CA VAL A 121 2.04 3.62 -23.42
C VAL A 121 1.55 2.82 -22.23
N GLU A 122 2.46 2.05 -21.63
CA GLU A 122 2.26 1.41 -20.34
C GLU A 122 2.86 2.29 -19.23
N LEU A 123 2.12 2.47 -18.14
CA LEU A 123 2.63 3.10 -16.94
C LEU A 123 3.03 2.03 -15.92
N ARG A 124 4.25 2.14 -15.40
CA ARG A 124 4.75 1.26 -14.33
C ARG A 124 5.19 2.05 -13.13
N LEU A 125 4.78 1.58 -11.96
CA LEU A 125 5.27 2.03 -10.67
C LEU A 125 6.73 1.65 -10.53
N THR A 126 7.52 2.65 -10.16
CA THR A 126 8.97 2.51 -9.97
C THR A 126 9.35 2.78 -8.54
N GLN A 127 8.87 3.88 -7.98
CA GLN A 127 9.18 4.33 -6.63
C GLN A 127 7.93 4.85 -5.93
N VAL A 128 8.01 4.88 -4.61
CA VAL A 128 6.99 5.40 -3.72
C VAL A 128 7.63 6.49 -2.91
N ASP A 129 7.09 7.70 -3.05
CA ASP A 129 7.50 8.84 -2.28
C ASP A 129 6.86 8.74 -0.90
N VAL A 130 7.70 8.66 0.13
CA VAL A 130 7.21 8.49 1.50
C VAL A 130 7.38 9.75 2.34
N GLY A 131 6.34 10.03 3.12
CA GLY A 131 6.33 11.07 4.13
C GLY A 131 7.09 10.67 5.40
N LEU A 132 7.12 11.57 6.38
CA LEU A 132 7.75 11.30 7.67
C LEU A 132 7.12 10.07 8.37
N PRO A 133 7.91 9.26 9.10
CA PRO A 133 7.41 8.12 9.86
C PRO A 133 6.28 8.51 10.83
N GLY A 134 5.36 7.58 11.10
CA GLY A 134 4.20 7.81 11.96
C GLY A 134 4.58 8.23 13.39
N ALA A 135 5.64 7.62 13.95
CA ALA A 135 6.16 7.94 15.27
C ALA A 135 6.66 9.39 15.38
N VAL A 136 7.33 9.90 14.34
CA VAL A 136 7.80 11.29 14.29
C VAL A 136 6.63 12.26 14.35
N ARG A 137 5.54 11.98 13.64
CA ARG A 137 4.33 12.80 13.70
C ARG A 137 3.71 12.79 15.09
N ARG A 138 3.64 11.64 15.76
CA ARG A 138 3.10 11.49 17.12
C ARG A 138 3.92 12.26 18.16
N LEU A 139 5.25 12.20 18.08
CA LEU A 139 6.14 12.98 18.96
C LEU A 139 6.00 14.49 18.76
N LEU A 140 5.76 14.93 17.52
CA LEU A 140 5.59 16.35 17.20
C LEU A 140 4.20 16.91 17.57
N GLN A 141 3.19 16.05 17.79
CA GLN A 141 1.79 16.42 18.04
C GLN A 141 1.52 17.13 19.38
N GLY A 142 2.53 17.44 20.19
CA GLY A 142 2.37 18.23 21.42
C GLY A 142 3.41 19.34 21.62
N VAL A 143 4.43 19.42 20.77
CA VAL A 143 5.60 20.30 20.98
C VAL A 143 5.64 21.45 19.96
N VAL A 144 5.09 21.23 18.76
CA VAL A 144 5.24 22.18 17.64
C VAL A 144 3.88 22.41 16.95
N PRO A 145 3.47 23.68 16.70
CA PRO A 145 2.24 23.98 15.95
C PRO A 145 2.23 23.32 14.57
N TRP A 146 1.08 22.77 14.16
CA TRP A 146 0.90 22.02 12.90
C TRP A 146 1.45 22.74 11.66
N ASN A 147 1.38 24.07 11.65
CA ASN A 147 1.82 24.93 10.56
C ASN A 147 3.36 24.92 10.38
N VAL A 148 4.11 24.70 11.46
CA VAL A 148 5.56 24.63 11.48
C VAL A 148 6.05 23.23 11.09
N VAL A 149 5.38 22.17 11.57
CA VAL A 149 5.64 20.79 11.15
C VAL A 149 5.51 20.66 9.64
N ARG A 150 4.46 21.24 9.04
CA ARG A 150 4.24 21.25 7.58
C ARG A 150 5.35 21.96 6.80
N LYS A 151 5.86 23.09 7.33
CA LYS A 151 7.01 23.81 6.73
C LYS A 151 8.32 23.03 6.88
N LEU A 152 8.53 22.36 8.00
CA LEU A 152 9.74 21.56 8.24
C LEU A 152 9.74 20.30 7.36
N GLN A 153 8.57 19.67 7.18
CA GLN A 153 8.38 18.51 6.31
C GLN A 153 8.74 18.80 4.85
N SER A 154 8.46 20.01 4.36
CA SER A 154 8.86 20.46 3.00
C SER A 154 10.38 20.65 2.80
N ARG A 155 11.19 20.55 3.87
CA ARG A 155 12.66 20.66 3.83
C ARG A 155 13.40 19.34 4.01
N PHE A 156 12.72 18.25 4.35
CA PHE A 156 13.35 16.92 4.42
C PHE A 156 13.42 16.32 3.01
N PRO A 157 14.55 15.66 2.65
CA PRO A 157 14.66 15.01 1.36
C PRO A 157 13.57 13.95 1.24
N GLN A 158 12.81 13.99 0.14
CA GLN A 158 11.88 12.93 -0.24
C GLN A 158 12.68 11.62 -0.21
N ARG A 159 12.28 10.71 0.68
CA ARG A 159 12.82 9.35 0.68
C ARG A 159 11.94 8.59 -0.28
N ALA A 160 12.53 8.14 -1.38
CA ALA A 160 11.87 7.28 -2.34
C ALA A 160 12.21 5.81 -2.01
N ILE A 161 11.18 4.98 -1.91
CA ILE A 161 11.31 3.53 -1.74
C ILE A 161 10.99 2.89 -3.09
N ARG A 162 11.85 2.01 -3.60
CA ARG A 162 11.52 1.28 -4.83
C ARG A 162 10.30 0.39 -4.60
N TRP A 163 9.39 0.36 -5.56
CA TRP A 163 8.12 -0.39 -5.47
C TRP A 163 8.30 -1.85 -5.04
N GLU A 164 9.37 -2.50 -5.49
CA GLU A 164 9.67 -3.89 -5.13
C GLU A 164 9.85 -4.13 -3.62
N PHE A 165 10.16 -3.10 -2.83
CA PHE A 165 10.36 -3.18 -1.38
C PHE A 165 9.16 -2.74 -0.56
N VAL A 166 8.06 -2.39 -1.22
CA VAL A 166 6.87 -1.86 -0.58
C VAL A 166 5.96 -3.01 -0.20
N ASN A 167 5.72 -3.14 1.10
CA ASN A 167 4.65 -3.98 1.60
C ASN A 167 3.44 -3.14 1.99
N LEU A 168 2.30 -3.48 1.41
CA LEU A 168 1.04 -2.84 1.73
C LEU A 168 0.38 -3.60 2.87
N ILE A 169 -0.04 -2.86 3.89
CA ILE A 169 -0.76 -3.43 5.03
C ILE A 169 -2.24 -3.30 4.72
N GLU A 170 -2.93 -4.42 4.54
CA GLU A 170 -4.37 -4.43 4.28
C GLU A 170 -5.11 -5.13 5.44
N PRO A 171 -5.82 -4.36 6.27
CA PRO A 171 -6.59 -4.89 7.40
C PRO A 171 -7.71 -5.85 6.99
N ASP A 172 -8.31 -5.64 5.81
CA ASP A 172 -9.45 -6.43 5.34
C ASP A 172 -8.99 -7.79 4.75
N PRO A 173 -9.34 -8.93 5.36
CA PRO A 173 -8.96 -10.26 4.87
C PRO A 173 -9.37 -10.54 3.42
N LEU A 174 -10.48 -9.95 2.95
CA LEU A 174 -10.94 -10.12 1.57
C LEU A 174 -10.06 -9.33 0.57
N ARG A 175 -9.44 -8.23 1.02
CA ARG A 175 -8.51 -7.43 0.22
C ARG A 175 -7.05 -7.88 0.38
N ARG A 176 -6.74 -8.69 1.40
CA ARG A 176 -5.44 -9.36 1.62
C ARG A 176 -5.00 -10.20 0.41
N VAL A 177 -5.95 -10.67 -0.40
CA VAL A 177 -5.72 -11.39 -1.67
C VAL A 177 -5.04 -10.52 -2.74
N LYS A 178 -5.05 -9.18 -2.58
CA LYS A 178 -4.41 -8.26 -3.53
C LYS A 178 -2.87 -8.33 -3.52
N LEU A 179 -2.24 -9.04 -2.57
CA LEU A 179 -0.81 -8.88 -2.27
C LEU A 179 -0.08 -10.20 -2.00
N ARG A 180 -0.36 -11.23 -2.80
CA ARG A 180 0.36 -12.51 -2.72
C ARG A 180 1.87 -12.44 -3.02
N ILE A 181 2.39 -11.28 -3.46
CA ILE A 181 3.81 -11.10 -3.86
C ILE A 181 4.66 -10.45 -2.75
N THR A 182 4.06 -10.14 -1.59
CA THR A 182 4.72 -9.35 -0.55
C THR A 182 5.01 -10.12 0.75
N HIS A 183 4.52 -11.34 0.92
CA HIS A 183 4.63 -12.06 2.20
C HIS A 183 6.01 -12.71 2.42
N GLU A 184 6.61 -13.30 1.38
CA GLU A 184 7.97 -13.89 1.45
C GLU A 184 9.02 -12.89 1.97
N LYS A 185 8.84 -11.59 1.70
CA LYS A 185 9.81 -10.55 2.10
C LYS A 185 9.70 -10.12 3.56
N LEU A 186 8.59 -10.42 4.23
CA LEU A 186 8.45 -10.16 5.66
C LEU A 186 9.06 -11.30 6.47
N GLU A 187 8.91 -12.54 6.00
CA GLU A 187 9.56 -13.72 6.59
C GLU A 187 11.10 -13.64 6.49
N ASP A 188 11.63 -12.95 5.48
CA ASP A 188 13.07 -12.66 5.35
C ASP A 188 13.60 -11.63 6.38
N LEU A 189 12.73 -10.89 7.10
CA LEU A 189 13.16 -9.91 8.10
C LEU A 189 13.52 -10.61 9.41
N HIS A 190 14.50 -10.05 10.13
CA HIS A 190 14.80 -10.55 11.47
C HIS A 190 13.60 -10.30 12.41
N PRO A 191 13.24 -11.22 13.32
CA PRO A 191 12.10 -11.07 14.22
C PRO A 191 12.06 -9.72 14.97
N ALA A 192 13.21 -9.29 15.52
CA ALA A 192 13.35 -7.98 16.17
C ALA A 192 13.03 -6.78 15.25
N ASP A 193 13.39 -6.85 13.96
CA ASP A 193 13.10 -5.77 13.01
C ASP A 193 11.60 -5.71 12.68
N LEU A 194 10.92 -6.86 12.63
CA LEU A 194 9.48 -6.92 12.43
C LEU A 194 8.72 -6.47 13.68
N ALA A 195 9.25 -6.79 14.88
CA ALA A 195 8.74 -6.29 16.15
C ALA A 195 8.78 -4.73 16.20
N ASP A 196 9.92 -4.13 15.85
CA ASP A 196 10.08 -2.66 15.74
C ASP A 196 9.02 -2.04 14.80
N ILE A 197 8.77 -2.68 13.65
CA ILE A 197 7.73 -2.26 12.69
C ILE A 197 6.34 -2.35 13.34
N MET A 198 6.04 -3.47 14.01
CA MET A 198 4.75 -3.73 14.63
C MET A 198 4.40 -2.71 15.71
N GLU A 199 5.36 -2.21 16.48
CA GLU A 199 5.12 -1.16 17.47
C GLU A 199 4.53 0.12 16.87
N GLU A 200 4.86 0.44 15.61
CA GLU A 200 4.37 1.65 14.96
C GLU A 200 2.95 1.53 14.38
N LEU A 201 2.44 0.30 14.28
CA LEU A 201 1.17 -0.06 13.65
C LEU A 201 -0.04 0.06 14.58
N SER A 202 -1.23 0.14 13.98
CA SER A 202 -2.50 -0.01 14.69
C SER A 202 -2.78 -1.47 15.03
N ALA A 203 -3.68 -1.72 15.99
CA ALA A 203 -4.04 -3.08 16.41
C ALA A 203 -4.50 -3.98 15.24
N THR A 204 -5.34 -3.44 14.35
CA THR A 204 -5.86 -4.21 13.20
C THR A 204 -4.78 -4.54 12.17
N GLU A 205 -3.80 -3.65 11.99
CA GLU A 205 -2.63 -3.88 11.13
C GLU A 205 -1.71 -4.95 11.73
N ARG A 206 -1.47 -4.92 13.05
CA ARG A 206 -0.67 -5.94 13.76
C ARG A 206 -1.28 -7.33 13.64
N GLN A 207 -2.59 -7.45 13.90
CA GLN A 207 -3.33 -8.70 13.71
C GLN A 207 -3.20 -9.21 12.28
N SER A 208 -3.22 -8.28 11.32
CA SER A 208 -3.09 -8.65 9.91
C SER A 208 -1.71 -9.19 9.57
N ILE A 209 -0.64 -8.64 10.15
CA ILE A 209 0.70 -9.18 9.99
C ILE A 209 0.80 -10.56 10.64
N ILE A 210 0.39 -10.71 11.91
CA ILE A 210 0.48 -11.98 12.64
C ILE A 210 -0.31 -13.10 11.92
N ALA A 211 -1.52 -12.80 11.45
CA ALA A 211 -2.32 -13.78 10.71
C ALA A 211 -1.69 -14.21 9.37
N SER A 212 -0.68 -13.49 8.89
CA SER A 212 0.00 -13.76 7.64
C SER A 212 1.35 -14.46 7.80
N LEU A 213 1.88 -14.54 9.02
CA LEU A 213 3.11 -15.25 9.35
C LEU A 213 2.80 -16.72 9.71
N ASP A 214 3.79 -17.59 9.50
CA ASP A 214 3.79 -18.93 10.10
C ASP A 214 3.96 -18.84 11.63
N GLU A 215 3.61 -19.92 12.33
CA GLU A 215 3.62 -19.94 13.81
C GLU A 215 5.02 -19.72 14.41
N GLU A 216 6.07 -20.25 13.78
CA GLU A 216 7.46 -20.12 14.24
C GLU A 216 7.90 -18.65 14.17
N THR A 217 7.74 -18.02 13.00
CA THR A 217 8.07 -16.61 12.81
C THR A 217 7.22 -15.70 13.70
N ALA A 218 5.92 -15.96 13.81
CA ALA A 218 5.03 -15.20 14.67
C ALA A 218 5.44 -15.28 16.15
N GLY A 219 5.78 -16.47 16.65
CA GLY A 219 6.24 -16.69 18.02
C GLY A 219 7.53 -15.95 18.32
N ALA A 220 8.50 -16.02 17.40
CA ALA A 220 9.76 -15.28 17.52
C ALA A 220 9.55 -13.76 17.55
N VAL A 221 8.68 -13.22 16.68
CA VAL A 221 8.39 -11.78 16.62
C VAL A 221 7.67 -11.29 17.87
N LEU A 222 6.67 -12.03 18.34
CA LEU A 222 5.95 -11.71 19.57
C LEU A 222 6.85 -11.75 20.81
N GLY A 223 7.88 -12.61 20.80
CA GLY A 223 8.89 -12.69 21.88
C GLY A 223 9.81 -11.47 21.95
N GLU A 224 9.95 -10.71 20.86
CA GLU A 224 10.77 -9.49 20.82
C GLU A 224 9.97 -8.22 21.16
N LEU A 225 8.64 -8.30 21.20
CA LEU A 225 7.76 -7.17 21.54
C LEU A 225 7.66 -6.95 23.06
N ASP A 226 7.31 -5.71 23.44
CA ASP A 226 6.93 -5.39 24.82
C ASP A 226 5.79 -6.30 25.32
N ALA A 227 5.96 -6.90 26.51
CA ALA A 227 5.01 -7.86 27.08
C ALA A 227 3.54 -7.39 27.05
N ARG A 228 3.28 -6.11 27.38
CA ARG A 228 1.92 -5.54 27.33
C ARG A 228 1.31 -5.56 25.93
N LEU A 229 2.12 -5.28 24.91
CA LEU A 229 1.67 -5.28 23.53
C LEU A 229 1.45 -6.71 23.05
N THR A 230 2.34 -7.64 23.42
CA THR A 230 2.19 -9.06 23.11
C THR A 230 0.88 -9.62 23.69
N THR A 231 0.58 -9.34 24.97
CA THR A 231 -0.68 -9.77 25.59
C THR A 231 -1.90 -9.24 24.84
N GLN A 232 -1.92 -7.95 24.47
CA GLN A 232 -3.02 -7.37 23.70
C GLN A 232 -3.23 -8.06 22.34
N ILE A 233 -2.13 -8.40 21.66
CA ILE A 233 -2.21 -9.09 20.37
C ILE A 233 -2.73 -10.51 20.56
N VAL A 234 -2.22 -11.25 21.55
CA VAL A 234 -2.59 -12.63 21.84
C VAL A 234 -4.05 -12.75 22.29
N GLU A 235 -4.56 -11.79 23.08
CA GLU A 235 -5.97 -11.74 23.50
C GLU A 235 -6.96 -11.60 22.33
N ASP A 236 -6.53 -10.93 21.26
CA ASP A 236 -7.36 -10.70 20.08
C ASP A 236 -7.31 -11.86 19.07
N LEU A 237 -6.40 -12.82 19.24
CA LEU A 237 -6.26 -13.97 18.35
C LEU A 237 -7.30 -15.06 18.65
N ASP A 238 -7.53 -15.91 17.66
CA ASP A 238 -8.26 -17.15 17.89
C ASP A 238 -7.49 -18.03 18.90
N PRO A 239 -8.15 -18.64 19.90
CA PRO A 239 -7.47 -19.41 20.95
C PRO A 239 -6.58 -20.55 20.44
N GLU A 240 -6.96 -21.22 19.35
CA GLU A 240 -6.14 -22.30 18.77
C GLU A 240 -4.86 -21.71 18.19
N LYS A 241 -4.99 -20.67 17.35
CA LYS A 241 -3.86 -19.96 16.75
C LYS A 241 -2.93 -19.34 17.81
N ALA A 242 -3.50 -18.79 18.88
CA ALA A 242 -2.74 -18.22 19.99
C ALA A 242 -1.90 -19.28 20.71
N ALA A 243 -2.47 -20.47 20.95
CA ALA A 243 -1.76 -21.57 21.59
C ALA A 243 -0.58 -22.05 20.73
N ASP A 244 -0.79 -22.25 19.43
CA ASP A 244 0.25 -22.70 18.50
C ASP A 244 1.41 -21.70 18.44
N ILE A 245 1.10 -20.39 18.37
CA ILE A 245 2.14 -19.34 18.35
C ILE A 245 2.90 -19.24 19.69
N LEU A 246 2.20 -19.41 20.82
CA LEU A 246 2.83 -19.38 22.15
C LEU A 246 3.76 -20.57 22.37
N GLU A 247 3.51 -21.72 21.73
CA GLU A 247 4.39 -22.90 21.81
C GLU A 247 5.75 -22.66 21.14
N GLU A 248 5.77 -21.90 20.04
CA GLU A 248 6.99 -21.55 19.31
C GLU A 248 7.73 -20.33 19.89
N MET A 249 7.14 -19.63 20.86
CA MET A 249 7.73 -18.46 21.49
C MET A 249 8.88 -18.82 22.45
N PRO A 250 9.90 -17.94 22.63
CA PRO A 250 10.88 -18.09 23.69
C PRO A 250 10.23 -18.29 25.06
N ARG A 251 10.74 -19.27 25.83
CA ARG A 251 10.08 -19.76 27.06
C ARG A 251 9.86 -18.70 28.12
N ASP A 252 10.79 -17.76 28.23
CA ASP A 252 10.71 -16.61 29.13
C ASP A 252 9.60 -15.64 28.69
N ALA A 253 9.56 -15.28 27.41
CA ALA A 253 8.50 -14.41 26.88
C ALA A 253 7.11 -15.06 26.99
N ALA A 254 6.99 -16.35 26.66
CA ALA A 254 5.72 -17.08 26.81
C ALA A 254 5.23 -17.11 28.26
N ALA A 255 6.15 -17.29 29.23
CA ALA A 255 5.81 -17.27 30.64
C ALA A 255 5.28 -15.90 31.10
N ASP A 256 5.87 -14.80 30.61
CA ASP A 256 5.42 -13.44 30.92
C ASP A 256 4.03 -13.18 30.34
N VAL A 257 3.77 -13.57 29.09
CA VAL A 257 2.44 -13.42 28.46
C VAL A 257 1.38 -14.21 29.21
N LEU A 258 1.66 -15.47 29.55
CA LEU A 258 0.73 -16.33 30.29
C LEU A 258 0.43 -15.81 31.70
N ALA A 259 1.37 -15.09 32.32
CA ALA A 259 1.16 -14.48 33.62
C ALA A 259 0.22 -13.26 33.58
N ASP A 260 0.23 -12.54 32.45
CA ASP A 260 -0.53 -11.30 32.25
C ASP A 260 -1.91 -11.51 31.59
N LEU A 261 -2.19 -12.69 31.02
CA LEU A 261 -3.50 -13.03 30.46
C LEU A 261 -4.59 -13.15 31.53
N PRO A 262 -5.83 -12.67 31.26
CA PRO A 262 -6.96 -12.84 32.16
C PRO A 262 -7.34 -14.32 32.30
N LYS A 263 -7.70 -14.72 33.53
CA LYS A 263 -8.07 -16.10 33.88
C LYS A 263 -9.50 -16.47 33.51
#